data_AF-A0A536MEB4-F1
#
_entry.id   AF-A0A536MEB4-F1
#
_cell.length_a   1.000
_cell.length_b   1.000
_cell.length_c   1.000
_cell.angle_alpha   90.00
_cell.angle_beta   90.00
_cell.angle_gamma   90.00
#
_symmetry.space_group_name_H-M   'P 1'
#
loop_
_entity.id
_entity.type
_entity.pdbx_description
1 polymer ?
#
loop_
_entity_poly.entity_id
_entity_poly.type
_entity_poly.pdbx_seq_one_letter_code
_entity_poly.pdbx_strand_id
1 'polypeptide(L)'
;GHVPGGFVPAALVMSRVLYDVDFFAARPIDSIATIAPRPLFLIHGLADDYVPVSNFHRLNAAASAPSTAHVMTWLVPKARHAQAFKQTGAEYVTRVVGFFDASLGADRSLPGAAA
;
A
#
# COMPACT_ATOMS: atom_id res chain seq x y z
N GLY A 1 7.62 -11.52 -23.56
CA GLY A 1 9.00 -11.36 -24.04
C GLY A 1 9.92 -11.29 -22.84
N HIS A 2 11.06 -11.98 -22.87
CA HIS A 2 12.04 -11.90 -21.79
C HIS A 2 12.98 -10.73 -22.03
N VAL A 3 13.14 -9.89 -21.02
CA VAL A 3 14.11 -8.79 -21.06
C VAL A 3 15.51 -9.38 -20.83
N PRO A 4 16.55 -8.98 -21.59
CA PRO A 4 17.91 -9.44 -21.36
C PRO A 4 18.36 -9.21 -19.92
N GLY A 5 19.02 -10.19 -19.30
CA GLY A 5 19.31 -10.17 -17.85
C GLY A 5 20.16 -8.99 -17.36
N GLY A 6 21.00 -8.41 -18.24
CA GLY A 6 21.80 -7.22 -17.92
C GLY A 6 21.04 -5.90 -18.00
N PHE A 7 19.85 -5.88 -18.60
CA PHE A 7 19.11 -4.64 -18.85
C PHE A 7 18.63 -3.97 -17.57
N VAL A 8 18.03 -4.73 -16.65
CA VAL A 8 17.52 -4.21 -15.38
C VAL A 8 18.64 -3.62 -14.51
N PRO A 9 19.74 -4.34 -14.20
CA PRO A 9 20.81 -3.75 -13.40
C PRO A 9 21.45 -2.54 -14.08
N ALA A 10 21.61 -2.54 -15.42
CA ALA A 10 22.12 -1.38 -16.15
C ALA A 10 21.16 -0.18 -16.03
N ALA A 11 19.85 -0.40 -16.18
CA ALA A 11 18.86 0.66 -16.03
C ALA A 11 18.85 1.27 -14.63
N LEU A 12 19.00 0.45 -13.58
CA LEU A 12 19.08 0.93 -12.18
C LEU A 12 20.35 1.73 -11.90
N VAL A 13 21.50 1.34 -12.47
CA VAL A 13 22.75 2.11 -12.34
C VAL A 13 22.62 3.43 -13.11
N MET A 14 22.13 3.39 -14.34
CA MET A 14 21.97 4.58 -15.18
C MET A 14 20.95 5.56 -14.61
N SER A 15 19.88 5.10 -13.94
CA SER A 15 18.92 5.99 -13.28
C SER A 15 19.56 6.81 -12.16
N ARG A 16 20.47 6.18 -11.40
CA ARG A 16 21.25 6.87 -10.37
C ARG A 16 22.24 7.86 -10.99
N VAL A 17 22.94 7.48 -12.05
CA VAL A 17 23.95 8.35 -12.70
C VAL A 17 23.33 9.55 -13.40
N LEU A 18 22.21 9.35 -14.12
CA LEU A 18 21.61 10.40 -14.94
C LEU A 18 20.61 11.27 -14.19
N TYR A 19 19.91 10.72 -13.19
CA TYR A 19 18.78 11.39 -12.54
C TYR A 19 18.88 11.46 -11.01
N ASP A 20 19.98 10.96 -10.43
CA ASP A 20 20.15 10.85 -8.97
C ASP A 20 19.02 10.07 -8.27
N VAL A 21 18.39 9.14 -9.00
CA VAL A 21 17.33 8.26 -8.48
C VAL A 21 17.93 6.94 -8.04
N ASP A 22 17.99 6.73 -6.73
CA ASP A 22 18.33 5.45 -6.12
C ASP A 22 17.07 4.64 -5.79
N PHE A 23 16.71 3.71 -6.69
CA PHE A 23 15.60 2.79 -6.46
C PHE A 23 15.81 1.85 -5.27
N PHE A 24 17.06 1.66 -4.80
CA PHE A 24 17.33 0.88 -3.59
C PHE A 24 17.12 1.68 -2.31
N ALA A 25 17.07 3.00 -2.38
CA ALA A 25 16.74 3.86 -1.24
C ALA A 25 15.23 3.88 -0.94
N ALA A 26 14.38 3.50 -1.90
CA ALA A 26 12.93 3.41 -1.72
C ALA A 26 12.54 2.17 -0.89
N ARG A 27 12.71 2.28 0.44
CA ARG A 27 12.50 1.18 1.40
C ARG A 27 11.46 1.57 2.46
N PRO A 28 10.16 1.32 2.21
CA PRO A 28 9.09 1.67 3.15
C PRO A 28 9.26 1.02 4.53
N ILE A 29 9.89 -0.16 4.60
CA ILE A 29 10.13 -0.87 5.86
C ILE A 29 10.96 -0.06 6.86
N ASP A 30 11.83 0.82 6.39
CA ASP A 30 12.72 1.61 7.25
C ASP A 30 12.02 2.86 7.82
N SER A 31 10.83 3.23 7.30
CA SER A 31 10.12 4.46 7.67
C SER A 31 8.66 4.26 8.10
N ILE A 32 8.03 3.13 7.80
CA ILE A 32 6.59 2.92 8.02
C ILE A 32 6.17 3.09 9.50
N ALA A 33 7.05 2.77 10.45
CA ALA A 33 6.79 2.95 11.89
C ALA A 33 6.62 4.43 12.29
N THR A 34 7.22 5.36 11.54
CA THR A 34 7.14 6.80 11.84
C THR A 34 5.83 7.43 11.36
N ILE A 35 4.93 6.66 10.74
CA ILE A 35 3.61 7.14 10.34
C ILE A 35 2.73 7.41 11.56
N ALA A 36 2.86 6.58 12.60
CA ALA A 36 2.14 6.74 13.86
C ALA A 36 2.37 8.15 14.45
N PRO A 37 1.35 8.79 15.02
CA PRO A 37 0.01 8.27 15.32
C PRO A 37 -1.01 8.42 14.17
N ARG A 38 -0.60 8.81 12.95
CA ARG A 38 -1.58 8.94 11.85
C ARG A 38 -2.14 7.57 11.48
N PRO A 39 -3.47 7.41 11.32
CA PRO A 39 -4.06 6.16 10.88
C PRO A 39 -3.51 5.68 9.54
N LEU A 40 -3.31 4.36 9.42
CA LEU A 40 -2.80 3.71 8.22
C LEU A 40 -3.69 2.52 7.85
N PHE A 41 -4.05 2.40 6.57
CA PHE A 41 -4.76 1.24 6.05
C PHE A 41 -3.93 0.50 4.99
N LEU A 42 -3.55 -0.74 5.29
CA LEU A 42 -2.80 -1.62 4.38
C LEU A 42 -3.76 -2.59 3.67
N ILE A 43 -3.76 -2.59 2.34
CA ILE A 43 -4.57 -3.50 1.51
C ILE A 43 -3.63 -4.31 0.61
N HIS A 44 -3.76 -5.64 0.60
CA HIS A 44 -2.91 -6.51 -0.24
C HIS A 44 -3.67 -7.70 -0.81
N GLY A 45 -3.34 -8.10 -2.03
CA GLY A 45 -3.94 -9.27 -2.69
C GLY A 45 -3.18 -10.56 -2.40
N LEU A 46 -3.88 -11.62 -1.98
CA LEU A 46 -3.25 -12.90 -1.62
C LEU A 46 -2.70 -13.68 -2.83
N ALA A 47 -3.11 -13.32 -4.05
CA ALA A 47 -2.60 -13.93 -5.28
C ALA A 47 -1.66 -12.99 -6.06
N ASP A 48 -1.12 -11.94 -5.41
CA ASP A 48 -0.15 -11.05 -6.03
C ASP A 48 1.16 -11.78 -6.31
N ASP A 49 1.44 -11.99 -7.60
CA ASP A 49 2.63 -12.65 -8.11
C ASP A 49 3.78 -11.69 -8.43
N TYR A 50 3.57 -10.37 -8.23
CA TYR A 50 4.57 -9.33 -8.49
C TYR A 50 5.15 -8.81 -7.17
N VAL A 51 4.28 -8.60 -6.17
CA VAL A 51 4.67 -8.15 -4.82
C VAL A 51 4.29 -9.24 -3.81
N PRO A 52 5.26 -10.00 -3.27
CA PRO A 52 4.98 -11.08 -2.33
C PRO A 52 4.26 -10.61 -1.07
N VAL A 53 3.29 -11.40 -0.59
CA VAL A 53 2.54 -11.13 0.66
C VAL A 53 3.44 -11.00 1.91
N SER A 54 4.65 -11.57 1.87
CA SER A 54 5.64 -11.40 2.95
C SER A 54 6.03 -9.94 3.16
N ASN A 55 6.01 -9.09 2.12
CA ASN A 55 6.23 -7.65 2.26
C ASN A 55 5.11 -7.01 3.08
N PHE A 56 3.85 -7.37 2.83
CA PHE A 56 2.71 -6.91 3.61
C PHE A 56 2.86 -7.28 5.09
N HIS A 57 3.22 -8.54 5.40
CA HIS A 57 3.38 -8.96 6.79
C HIS A 57 4.50 -8.20 7.50
N ARG A 58 5.65 -7.99 6.84
CA ARG A 58 6.76 -7.20 7.39
C ARG A 58 6.35 -5.75 7.65
N LEU A 59 5.67 -5.12 6.69
CA LEU A 59 5.19 -3.75 6.82
C LEU A 59 4.13 -3.61 7.91
N ASN A 60 3.16 -4.53 7.99
CA ASN A 60 2.14 -4.52 9.04
C ASN A 60 2.76 -4.66 10.44
N ALA A 61 3.73 -5.57 10.60
CA ALA A 61 4.43 -5.76 11.86
C ALA A 61 5.20 -4.50 12.28
N ALA A 62 5.95 -3.89 11.35
CA ALA A 62 6.70 -2.66 11.62
C ALA A 62 5.78 -1.46 11.90
N ALA A 63 4.69 -1.31 11.14
CA ALA A 63 3.71 -0.24 11.31
C ALA A 63 2.98 -0.33 12.65
N SER A 64 2.74 -1.55 13.14
CA SER A 64 2.02 -1.80 14.40
C SER A 64 2.91 -1.81 15.64
N ALA A 65 4.24 -1.69 15.48
CA ALA A 65 5.19 -1.74 16.59
C ALA A 65 5.06 -0.56 17.58
N PRO A 66 4.82 0.70 17.15
CA PRO A 66 4.58 1.80 18.07
C PRO A 66 3.25 1.62 18.82
N SER A 67 3.23 1.93 20.13
CA SER A 67 2.01 1.85 20.94
C SER A 67 0.91 2.85 20.53
N THR A 68 1.29 3.91 19.83
CA THR A 68 0.39 4.93 19.28
C THR A 68 -0.09 4.60 17.86
N ALA A 69 0.25 3.42 17.32
CA ALA A 69 -0.11 3.05 15.98
C ALA A 69 -1.60 2.73 15.84
N HIS A 70 -2.19 3.19 14.75
CA HIS A 70 -3.57 2.88 14.34
C HIS A 70 -3.54 2.24 12.94
N VAL A 71 -3.35 0.93 12.89
CA VAL A 71 -3.17 0.19 11.62
C VAL A 71 -4.39 -0.68 11.34
N MET A 72 -5.04 -0.41 10.22
CA MET A 72 -6.06 -1.27 9.63
C MET A 72 -5.43 -2.14 8.54
N THR A 73 -5.94 -3.36 8.37
CA THR A 73 -5.41 -4.30 7.38
C THR A 73 -6.53 -4.99 6.63
N TRP A 74 -6.28 -5.29 5.36
CA TRP A 74 -7.18 -6.12 4.55
C TRP A 74 -6.42 -6.94 3.52
N LEU A 75 -6.52 -8.27 3.65
CA LEU A 75 -6.02 -9.23 2.69
C LEU A 75 -7.15 -9.69 1.78
N VAL A 76 -7.04 -9.42 0.48
CA VAL A 76 -8.07 -9.74 -0.51
C VAL A 76 -7.78 -11.12 -1.12
N PRO A 77 -8.60 -12.14 -0.87
CA PRO A 77 -8.41 -13.46 -1.47
C PRO A 77 -8.47 -13.39 -3.00
N LYS A 78 -7.63 -14.18 -3.68
CA LYS A 78 -7.59 -14.30 -5.16
C LYS A 78 -7.23 -13.01 -5.92
N ALA A 79 -7.05 -11.88 -5.25
CA ALA A 79 -6.56 -10.65 -5.86
C ALA A 79 -5.08 -10.76 -6.24
N ARG A 80 -4.79 -10.58 -7.53
CA ARG A 80 -3.42 -10.39 -8.04
C ARG A 80 -3.01 -8.92 -7.93
N HIS A 81 -1.85 -8.57 -8.49
CA HIS A 81 -1.27 -7.24 -8.41
C HIS A 81 -2.26 -6.13 -8.79
N ALA A 82 -2.51 -5.21 -7.84
CA ALA A 82 -3.42 -4.08 -7.95
C ALA A 82 -4.88 -4.45 -8.35
N GLN A 83 -5.34 -5.67 -8.06
CA GLN A 83 -6.69 -6.12 -8.45
C GLN A 83 -7.77 -6.01 -7.37
N ALA A 84 -7.44 -5.55 -6.15
CA ALA A 84 -8.38 -5.47 -5.04
C ALA A 84 -9.70 -4.76 -5.43
N PHE A 85 -9.61 -3.54 -5.97
CA PHE A 85 -10.78 -2.79 -6.44
C PHE A 85 -11.54 -3.53 -7.55
N LYS A 86 -10.82 -4.07 -8.55
CA LYS A 86 -11.43 -4.79 -9.67
C LYS A 86 -12.24 -6.01 -9.20
N GLN A 87 -11.78 -6.70 -8.16
CA GLN A 87 -12.41 -7.94 -7.70
C GLN A 87 -13.56 -7.71 -6.72
N THR A 88 -13.49 -6.68 -5.87
CA THR A 88 -14.47 -6.48 -4.80
C THR A 88 -15.38 -5.26 -5.01
N GLY A 89 -15.06 -4.39 -5.98
CA GLY A 89 -15.89 -3.28 -6.42
C GLY A 89 -16.36 -2.39 -5.27
N ALA A 90 -17.66 -2.42 -4.99
CA ALA A 90 -18.30 -1.61 -3.95
C ALA A 90 -17.67 -1.84 -2.56
N GLU A 91 -17.27 -3.06 -2.21
CA GLU A 91 -16.64 -3.33 -0.90
C GLU A 91 -15.33 -2.55 -0.74
N TYR A 92 -14.52 -2.45 -1.81
CA TYR A 92 -13.28 -1.69 -1.76
C TYR A 92 -13.59 -0.22 -1.45
N VAL A 93 -14.59 0.35 -2.14
CA VAL A 93 -15.03 1.74 -1.93
C VAL A 93 -15.51 1.91 -0.49
N THR A 94 -16.41 1.05 -0.01
CA THR A 94 -16.94 1.13 1.36
C THR A 94 -15.82 1.09 2.42
N ARG A 95 -14.83 0.22 2.27
CA ARG A 95 -13.70 0.11 3.22
C ARG A 95 -12.80 1.34 3.18
N VAL A 96 -12.49 1.84 1.99
CA VAL A 96 -11.62 3.02 1.81
C VAL A 96 -12.31 4.29 2.32
N VAL A 97 -13.57 4.50 1.94
CA VAL A 97 -14.37 5.64 2.43
C VAL A 97 -14.53 5.55 3.93
N GLY A 98 -14.91 4.39 4.48
CA GLY A 98 -15.05 4.22 5.93
C GLY A 98 -13.75 4.47 6.71
N PHE A 99 -12.59 4.11 6.15
CA PHE A 99 -11.30 4.47 6.73
C PHE A 99 -11.09 6.00 6.79
N PHE A 100 -11.38 6.70 5.71
CA PHE A 100 -11.26 8.16 5.66
C PHE A 100 -12.27 8.85 6.57
N ASP A 101 -13.53 8.43 6.57
CA ASP A 101 -14.56 8.97 7.46
C ASP A 101 -14.18 8.80 8.94
N ALA A 102 -13.62 7.63 9.31
CA ALA A 102 -13.15 7.38 10.66
C ALA A 102 -11.90 8.21 11.03
N SER A 103 -11.05 8.51 10.05
CA SER A 103 -9.76 9.19 10.28
C SER A 103 -9.84 10.72 10.20
N LEU A 104 -10.75 11.24 9.36
CA LEU A 104 -10.87 12.67 9.02
C LEU A 104 -12.24 13.25 9.41
N GLY A 105 -13.21 12.40 9.74
CA GLY A 105 -14.62 12.77 9.87
C GLY A 105 -15.38 12.62 8.54
N ALA A 106 -16.70 12.46 8.62
CA ALA A 106 -17.55 12.33 7.45
C ALA A 106 -17.50 13.58 6.56
N ASP A 107 -17.48 13.37 5.25
CA ASP A 107 -17.56 14.46 4.28
C ASP A 107 -18.88 15.24 4.43
N ARG A 108 -18.78 16.52 4.79
CA ARG A 108 -19.92 17.43 4.99
C ARG A 108 -20.28 18.22 3.73
N SER A 109 -19.53 18.02 2.64
CA SER A 109 -19.71 18.74 1.37
C SER A 109 -20.86 18.18 0.53
N LEU A 110 -21.30 16.96 0.83
CA LEU A 110 -22.44 16.30 0.17
C LEU A 110 -23.66 16.30 1.11
N PRO A 111 -24.69 17.12 0.85
CA PRO A 111 -25.94 17.00 1.57
C PRO A 111 -26.65 15.70 1.16
N GLY A 112 -26.78 14.74 2.08
CA GLY A 112 -27.85 13.74 2.01
C GLY A 112 -27.50 12.28 1.67
N ALA A 113 -26.38 11.72 2.14
CA ALA A 113 -26.16 10.26 2.12
C ALA A 113 -26.42 9.60 3.48
N ALA A 114 -27.48 10.03 4.18
CA ALA A 114 -28.01 9.35 5.35
C ALA A 114 -29.53 9.19 5.18
N ALA A 115 -29.94 8.00 4.78
CA ALA A 115 -31.25 7.40 5.04
C ALA A 115 -31.09 5.88 4.98
#